data_AF-A0A930LJD4-F1
#
_entry.id   AF-A0A930LJD4-F1
#
_cell.length_a   1.000
_cell.length_b   1.000
_cell.length_c   1.000
_cell.angle_alpha   90.00
_cell.angle_beta   90.00
_cell.angle_gamma   90.00
#
_symmetry.space_group_name_H-M   'P 1'
#
loop_
_entity.id
_entity.type
_entity.pdbx_description
1 polymer ?
#
loop_
_entity_poly.entity_id
_entity_poly.type
_entity_poly.pdbx_seq_one_letter_code
_entity_poly.pdbx_strand_id
1 'polypeptide(L)'
;MLKGFKDFLIRGNVIDLAVGLIMGTAFTAVVNALVQSVLMPAISMLVKSPNFDEFLVFDQIKVGVFLTAVVNFILIAAAVYFAVVVPVQKLTELAAKNKAEEEEETEIALLKEIRDALAKK
;
A
#
# COMPACT_ATOMS: atom_id res chain seq x y z
N MET A 1 -37.89 6.52 -4.12
CA MET A 1 -36.71 6.97 -3.34
C MET A 1 -35.85 5.79 -2.88
N LEU A 2 -36.28 4.98 -1.90
CA LEU A 2 -35.49 3.85 -1.37
C LEU A 2 -35.08 2.79 -2.42
N LYS A 3 -35.97 2.46 -3.37
CA LYS A 3 -35.66 1.50 -4.45
C LYS A 3 -34.56 2.03 -5.37
N GLY A 4 -34.65 3.30 -5.79
CA GLY A 4 -33.64 3.96 -6.61
C GLY A 4 -32.30 4.20 -5.91
N PHE A 5 -32.29 4.37 -4.58
CA PHE A 5 -31.07 4.44 -3.79
C PHE A 5 -30.37 3.07 -3.70
N LYS A 6 -31.14 2.00 -3.47
CA LYS A 6 -30.63 0.62 -3.54
C LYS A 6 -30.07 0.30 -4.93
N ASP A 7 -30.77 0.67 -6.00
CA ASP A 7 -30.30 0.48 -7.38
C ASP A 7 -29.05 1.32 -7.70
N PHE A 8 -28.86 2.47 -7.02
CA PHE A 8 -27.63 3.24 -7.09
C PHE A 8 -26.46 2.57 -6.39
N LEU A 9 -26.66 2.05 -5.18
CA LEU A 9 -25.62 1.33 -4.42
C LEU A 9 -25.23 0.01 -5.09
N ILE A 10 -26.16 -0.70 -5.71
CA ILE A 10 -25.89 -1.97 -6.39
C ILE A 10 -25.07 -1.78 -7.68
N ARG A 11 -24.85 -0.55 -8.15
CA ARG A 11 -23.81 -0.30 -9.15
C ARG A 11 -22.46 -0.63 -8.52
N GLY A 12 -21.90 -1.80 -8.87
CA GLY A 12 -20.73 -2.41 -8.23
C GLY A 12 -19.55 -1.44 -8.00
N ASN A 13 -19.33 -0.51 -8.94
CA ASN A 13 -18.31 0.52 -8.81
C ASN A 13 -18.45 1.40 -7.55
N VAL A 14 -19.66 1.67 -7.05
CA VAL A 14 -19.87 2.54 -5.87
C VAL A 14 -19.51 1.83 -4.56
N ILE A 15 -19.82 0.53 -4.46
CA ILE A 15 -19.50 -0.26 -3.26
C ILE A 15 -17.99 -0.43 -3.13
N ASP A 16 -17.31 -0.78 -4.23
CA ASP A 16 -15.86 -0.99 -4.22
C ASP A 16 -15.11 0.32 -3.89
N LEU A 17 -15.56 1.45 -4.44
CA LEU A 17 -15.03 2.76 -4.10
C LEU A 17 -15.25 3.12 -2.63
N ALA A 18 -16.44 2.84 -2.09
CA ALA A 18 -16.76 3.10 -0.69
C ALA A 18 -15.90 2.26 0.25
N VAL A 19 -15.74 0.96 -0.04
CA VAL A 19 -14.87 0.06 0.74
C VAL A 19 -13.43 0.52 0.65
N GLY A 20 -12.93 0.88 -0.54
CA GLY A 20 -11.57 1.38 -0.71
C GLY A 20 -11.28 2.64 0.12
N LEU A 21 -12.21 3.60 0.14
CA LEU A 21 -12.07 4.82 0.94
C LEU A 21 -12.06 4.54 2.45
N ILE A 22 -12.98 3.69 2.93
CA ILE A 22 -13.06 3.34 4.36
C ILE A 22 -11.79 2.59 4.78
N MET A 23 -11.34 1.61 4.00
CA MET A 23 -10.12 0.87 4.28
C MET A 23 -8.88 1.76 4.23
N GLY A 24 -8.80 2.71 3.29
CA GLY A 24 -7.71 3.67 3.20
C GLY A 24 -7.61 4.59 4.42
N THR A 25 -8.75 5.10 4.92
CA THR A 25 -8.77 5.96 6.11
C THR A 25 -8.44 5.17 7.38
N ALA A 26 -8.99 3.96 7.54
CA ALA A 26 -8.67 3.08 8.66
C ALA A 26 -7.18 2.69 8.68
N PHE A 27 -6.61 2.37 7.51
CA PHE A 27 -5.20 2.02 7.40
C PHE A 27 -4.29 3.21 7.73
N THR A 28 -4.63 4.40 7.26
CA THR A 28 -3.89 5.63 7.58
C THR A 28 -3.82 5.85 9.10
N ALA A 29 -4.91 5.59 9.82
CA ALA A 29 -4.92 5.68 11.29
C ALA A 29 -3.94 4.68 11.95
N VAL A 30 -3.86 3.44 11.44
CA VAL A 30 -2.92 2.42 11.93
C VAL A 30 -1.47 2.85 11.69
N VAL A 31 -1.15 3.34 10.49
CA VAL A 31 0.19 3.83 10.17
C VAL A 31 0.56 5.02 11.04
N ASN A 32 -0.36 5.98 11.20
CA ASN A 32 -0.13 7.14 12.06
C ASN A 32 0.13 6.71 13.50
N ALA A 33 -0.60 5.72 14.03
CA ALA A 33 -0.33 5.18 15.36
C ALA A 33 1.06 4.54 15.45
N LEU A 34 1.49 3.77 14.44
CA LEU A 34 2.84 3.20 14.40
C LEU A 34 3.91 4.30 14.40
N VAL A 35 3.75 5.33 13.56
CA VAL A 35 4.75 6.40 13.48
C VAL A 35 4.77 7.26 14.73
N GLN A 36 3.62 7.75 15.18
CA GLN A 36 3.54 8.69 16.29
C GLN A 36 3.76 8.03 17.65
N SER A 37 3.31 6.78 17.84
CA SER A 37 3.39 6.10 19.13
C SER A 37 4.59 5.17 19.28
N VAL A 38 5.23 4.76 18.18
CA VAL A 38 6.37 3.83 18.24
C VAL A 38 7.64 4.46 17.65
N LEU A 39 7.60 4.93 16.39
CA LEU A 39 8.82 5.42 15.74
C LEU A 39 9.30 6.77 16.28
N MET A 40 8.40 7.74 16.46
CA MET A 40 8.74 9.07 16.98
C MET A 40 9.33 9.00 18.40
N PRO A 41 8.76 8.25 19.37
CA PRO A 41 9.37 8.07 20.68
C PRO A 41 10.74 7.36 20.63
N ALA A 42 10.92 6.41 19.72
CA ALA A 42 12.21 5.74 19.55
C ALA A 42 13.29 6.70 19.02
N ILE A 43 12.92 7.55 18.04
CA ILE A 43 13.81 8.58 17.48
C ILE A 43 14.10 9.67 18.51
N SER A 44 13.10 10.11 19.28
CA SER A 44 13.28 11.14 20.29
C SER A 44 14.18 10.71 21.43
N MET A 45 14.19 9.43 21.77
CA MET A 45 15.15 8.86 22.72
C MET A 45 16.60 8.98 22.23
N LEU A 46 16.83 8.87 20.92
CA LEU A 46 18.17 9.00 20.32
C LEU A 46 18.59 10.47 20.16
N VAL A 47 17.66 11.33 19.75
CA VAL A 47 17.91 12.76 19.47
C VAL A 47 17.83 13.62 20.75
N LYS A 48 17.36 13.06 21.88
CA LYS A 48 17.07 13.74 23.16
C LYS A 48 16.05 14.89 23.05
N SER A 49 15.38 15.01 21.91
CA SER A 49 14.31 15.98 21.67
C SER A 49 13.09 15.26 21.08
N PRO A 50 11.87 15.51 21.59
CA PRO A 50 10.63 14.90 21.08
C PRO A 50 10.31 15.30 19.63
N ASN A 51 10.79 16.47 19.21
CA ASN A 51 10.51 17.09 17.93
C ASN A 51 11.61 18.12 17.61
N PHE A 52 11.56 18.68 16.41
CA PHE A 52 12.45 19.75 15.99
C PHE A 52 11.77 21.12 16.12
N ASP A 53 10.66 21.24 16.86
CA ASP A 53 9.80 22.43 16.85
C ASP A 53 10.50 23.71 17.32
N GLU A 54 11.50 23.57 18.20
CA GLU A 54 12.33 24.66 18.72
C GLU A 54 13.58 24.93 17.87
N PHE A 55 13.79 24.15 16.80
CA PHE A 55 14.87 24.38 15.86
C PHE A 55 14.59 25.62 15.02
N LEU A 56 15.50 26.60 15.03
CA LEU A 56 15.42 27.85 14.25
C LEU A 56 14.09 28.61 14.43
N VAL A 57 13.92 29.19 15.62
CA VAL A 57 12.79 30.10 15.94
C VAL A 57 13.20 31.54 15.66
N PHE A 58 12.53 32.20 14.72
CA PHE A 58 12.66 33.64 14.46
C PHE A 58 11.40 34.35 14.93
N ASP A 59 11.39 34.76 16.20
CA ASP A 59 10.23 35.38 16.85
C ASP A 59 8.95 34.53 16.71
N GLN A 60 8.05 34.89 15.77
CA GLN A 60 6.84 34.11 15.50
C GLN A 60 7.01 32.99 14.47
N ILE A 61 8.11 32.97 13.71
CA ILE A 61 8.36 31.97 12.66
C ILE A 61 9.10 30.77 13.26
N LYS A 62 8.37 29.68 13.50
CA LYS A 62 8.93 28.41 13.99
C LYS A 62 9.22 27.46 12.82
N VAL A 63 10.37 27.63 12.18
CA VAL A 63 10.80 26.77 11.06
C VAL A 63 10.92 25.30 11.49
N GLY A 64 11.25 25.07 12.76
CA GLY A 64 11.31 23.76 13.38
C GLY A 64 10.05 22.91 13.25
N VAL A 65 8.87 23.52 13.32
CA VAL A 65 7.58 22.81 13.17
C VAL A 65 7.44 22.22 11.77
N PHE A 66 7.89 22.96 10.75
CA PHE A 66 7.91 22.47 9.38
C PHE A 66 8.89 21.30 9.24
N LEU A 67 10.08 21.40 9.84
CA LEU A 67 11.06 20.30 9.83
C LEU A 67 10.51 19.03 10.49
N THR A 68 9.85 19.16 11.64
CA THR A 68 9.15 18.04 12.30
C THR A 68 8.10 17.40 11.37
N ALA A 69 7.32 18.22 10.66
CA ALA A 69 6.31 17.72 9.71
C ALA A 69 6.95 16.97 8.53
N VAL A 70 8.06 17.46 7.98
CA VAL A 70 8.80 16.79 6.90
C VAL A 70 9.36 15.45 7.36
N VAL A 71 9.96 15.39 8.55
CA VAL A 71 10.48 14.14 9.11
C VAL A 71 9.34 13.14 9.32
N ASN A 72 8.22 13.57 9.92
CA ASN A 72 7.06 12.72 10.13
C ASN A 72 6.48 12.20 8.79
N PHE A 73 6.40 13.05 7.77
CA PHE A 73 5.99 12.65 6.42
C PHE A 73 6.89 11.56 5.84
N ILE A 74 8.22 11.71 5.96
CA ILE A 74 9.18 10.71 5.48
C ILE A 74 9.00 9.38 6.23
N LEU A 75 8.78 9.42 7.55
CA LEU A 75 8.57 8.22 8.36
C LEU A 75 7.27 7.50 7.98
N ILE A 76 6.17 8.24 7.79
CA ILE A 76 4.89 7.68 7.32
C ILE A 76 5.07 7.07 5.94
N ALA A 77 5.68 7.80 5.00
CA ALA A 77 5.93 7.30 3.65
C ALA A 77 6.77 6.02 3.67
N ALA A 78 7.83 5.96 4.48
CA ALA A 78 8.66 4.77 4.66
C ALA A 78 7.85 3.62 5.27
N ALA A 79 7.05 3.87 6.31
CA ALA A 79 6.22 2.85 6.94
C ALA A 79 5.20 2.26 5.95
N VAL A 80 4.50 3.11 5.17
CA VAL A 80 3.56 2.66 4.13
C VAL A 80 4.28 1.86 3.05
N TYR A 81 5.44 2.35 2.60
CA TYR A 81 6.21 1.68 1.55
C TYR A 81 6.64 0.27 1.99
N PHE A 82 7.26 0.14 3.17
CA PHE A 82 7.73 -1.16 3.64
C PHE A 82 6.60 -2.10 4.08
N ALA A 83 5.54 -1.58 4.71
CA ALA A 83 4.45 -2.42 5.23
C ALA A 83 3.41 -2.81 4.17
N VAL A 84 3.23 -2.01 3.11
CA VAL A 84 2.20 -2.24 2.08
C VAL A 84 2.81 -2.44 0.71
N VAL A 85 3.61 -1.48 0.23
CA VAL A 85 4.05 -1.48 -1.17
C VAL A 85 4.97 -2.68 -1.45
N VAL A 86 5.96 -2.92 -0.59
CA VAL A 86 6.89 -4.06 -0.73
C VAL A 86 6.18 -5.43 -0.72
N PRO A 87 5.32 -5.78 0.26
CA PRO A 87 4.65 -7.07 0.25
C PRO A 87 3.65 -7.19 -0.90
N VAL A 88 2.92 -6.13 -1.23
CA VAL A 88 1.99 -6.16 -2.37
C VAL A 88 2.74 -6.38 -3.69
N GLN A 89 3.85 -5.67 -3.92
CA GLN A 89 4.70 -5.87 -5.10
C GLN A 89 5.20 -7.32 -5.18
N LYS A 90 5.72 -7.87 -4.09
CA LYS A 90 6.16 -9.28 -4.04
C LYS A 90 5.04 -10.26 -4.35
N LEU A 91 3.85 -10.06 -3.79
CA LEU A 91 2.69 -10.93 -4.06
C LEU A 91 2.23 -10.83 -5.51
N THR A 92 2.23 -9.63 -6.09
CA THR A 92 1.86 -9.46 -7.51
C THR A 92 2.88 -10.08 -8.46
N GLU A 93 4.17 -10.00 -8.14
CA GLU A 93 5.22 -10.64 -8.94
C GLU A 93 5.14 -12.17 -8.86
N LEU A 94 4.89 -12.72 -7.68
CA LEU A 94 4.69 -14.17 -7.49
C LEU A 94 3.44 -14.66 -8.23
N ALA A 95 2.34 -13.93 -8.14
CA ALA A 95 1.12 -14.28 -8.87
C ALA A 95 1.32 -14.22 -10.39
N ALA A 96 2.07 -13.22 -10.89
CA ALA A 96 2.41 -13.11 -12.30
C ALA A 96 3.34 -14.25 -12.77
N LYS A 97 4.33 -14.65 -11.95
CA LYS A 97 5.21 -15.79 -12.26
C LYS A 97 4.45 -17.12 -12.30
N ASN A 98 3.63 -17.40 -11.29
CA ASN A 98 2.83 -18.63 -11.25
C ASN A 98 1.92 -18.72 -12.47
N LYS A 99 1.32 -17.60 -12.88
CA LYS A 99 0.46 -17.55 -14.06
C LYS A 99 1.24 -17.79 -15.37
N ALA A 100 2.44 -17.23 -15.49
CA ALA A 100 3.31 -17.47 -16.65
C ALA A 100 3.79 -18.93 -16.72
N GLU A 101 4.12 -19.55 -15.58
CA GLU A 101 4.48 -20.98 -15.50
C GLU A 101 3.30 -21.89 -15.88
N GLU A 102 2.07 -21.58 -15.42
CA GLU A 102 0.86 -22.31 -15.84
C GLU A 102 0.56 -22.18 -17.34
N GLU A 103 0.76 -20.99 -17.92
CA GLU A 103 0.61 -20.75 -19.37
C GLU A 103 1.67 -21.51 -20.19
N GLU A 104 2.94 -21.52 -19.76
CA GLU A 104 3.99 -22.30 -20.42
C GLU A 104 3.73 -23.83 -20.33
N GLU A 105 3.29 -24.34 -19.18
CA GLU A 105 2.97 -25.76 -19.03
C GLU A 105 1.81 -26.21 -19.93
N THR A 106 0.76 -25.38 -20.06
CA THR A 106 -0.38 -25.66 -20.94
C THR A 106 -0.02 -25.60 -22.42
N GLU A 107 0.82 -24.65 -22.84
CA GLU A 107 1.35 -24.62 -24.22
C GLU A 107 2.22 -25.85 -24.52
N ILE A 108 3.09 -26.26 -23.60
CA ILE A 108 3.93 -27.45 -23.77
C ILE A 108 3.07 -28.73 -23.84
N ALA A 109 1.99 -28.82 -23.05
CA ALA A 109 1.05 -29.92 -23.11
C ALA A 109 0.34 -29.99 -24.47
N LEU A 110 -0.16 -28.85 -24.97
CA LEU A 110 -0.79 -28.75 -26.29
C LEU A 110 0.18 -29.13 -27.42
N LEU A 111 1.44 -28.69 -27.36
CA LEU A 111 2.45 -29.05 -28.36
C LEU A 111 2.78 -30.55 -28.37
N LYS A 112 2.77 -31.21 -27.20
CA LYS A 112 2.90 -32.68 -27.13
C LYS A 112 1.71 -33.39 -27.79
N GLU A 113 0.49 -32.93 -27.52
CA GLU A 113 -0.71 -33.48 -28.14
C GLU A 113 -0.69 -33.32 -29.67
N ILE A 114 -0.29 -32.15 -30.18
CA ILE A 114 -0.16 -31.91 -31.63
C ILE A 114 0.91 -32.82 -32.25
N ARG A 115 2.07 -32.96 -31.60
CA ARG A 115 3.15 -33.85 -32.07
C ARG A 115 2.64 -35.29 -32.20
N ASP A 116 1.93 -35.80 -31.20
CA ASP A 116 1.46 -37.18 -31.17
C ASP A 116 0.33 -37.41 -32.20
N ALA A 117 -0.51 -36.39 -32.44
CA ALA A 117 -1.51 -36.41 -33.51
C ALA A 117 -0.89 -36.41 -34.92
N LEU A 118 0.21 -35.67 -35.12
CA LEU A 118 0.95 -35.68 -36.39
C LEU A 118 1.72 -36.99 -36.60
N ALA A 119 2.29 -37.57 -35.56
CA ALA A 119 3.01 -38.84 -35.65
C ALA A 119 2.10 -40.05 -35.96
N LYS A 120 0.79 -39.93 -35.69
CA LYS A 120 -0.23 -40.93 -36.06
C LYS A 120 -0.71 -40.83 -37.51
N LYS A 121 -0.30 -39.79 -38.24
CA LYS A 121 -0.70 -39.52 -39.62
C LYS A 121 0.39 -39.94 -40.60
#